data_AF-A0A920U435-F1
#
_entry.id   AF-A0A920U435-F1
#
_cell.length_a   1.000
_cell.length_b   1.000
_cell.length_c   1.000
_cell.angle_alpha   90.00
_cell.angle_beta   90.00
_cell.angle_gamma   90.00
#
_symmetry.space_group_name_H-M   'P 1'
#
loop_
_entity.id
_entity.type
_entity.pdbx_description
1 polymer ?
#
loop_
_entity_poly.entity_id
_entity_poly.type
_entity_poly.pdbx_seq_one_letter_code
_entity_poly.pdbx_strand_id
1 'polypeptide(L)'
;MTGLALFLGSLKIGASIWEVGVSSFAFLMVFIVGMWLVYKTKPGESEESDEAISISLGRAWLLFGLVSAGVVISGFFLAWSADEIAGITGIASSTLGILLLSVVTSMPEVSSTVAAARMGAADLGVGGLFGSCGFNATILFYSDLFYRDGILINQAEPAHFVAGGSALALMVISLVLIVGRIRINPSLCMAGLALMVGVYVTGAIFAASLGE
;
A
#
# COMPACT_ATOMS: atom_id res chain seq x y z
N MET A 1 -5.65 4.58 8.78
CA MET A 1 -5.94 5.43 7.61
C MET A 1 -6.98 4.83 6.67
N THR A 2 -6.84 3.58 6.23
CA THR A 2 -7.83 2.93 5.33
C THR A 2 -9.26 2.92 5.86
N GLY A 3 -9.47 2.65 7.15
CA GLY A 3 -10.80 2.77 7.76
C GLY A 3 -11.35 4.20 7.77
N LEU A 4 -10.49 5.20 7.96
CA LEU A 4 -10.87 6.62 7.82
C LEU A 4 -11.24 6.94 6.37
N ALA A 5 -10.55 6.36 5.39
CA ALA A 5 -10.87 6.54 3.98
C ALA A 5 -12.25 6.00 3.62
N LEU A 6 -12.58 4.79 4.07
CA LEU A 6 -13.93 4.21 3.92
C LEU A 6 -15.01 5.07 4.58
N PHE A 7 -14.73 5.57 5.78
CA PHE A 7 -15.66 6.42 6.52
C PHE A 7 -15.91 7.76 5.80
N LEU A 8 -14.84 8.45 5.40
CA LEU A 8 -14.95 9.73 4.70
C LEU A 8 -15.56 9.59 3.30
N GLY A 9 -15.24 8.51 2.58
CA GLY A 9 -15.86 8.19 1.29
C GLY A 9 -17.37 7.94 1.43
N SER A 10 -17.80 7.30 2.53
CA SER A 10 -19.23 7.08 2.81
C SER A 10 -19.98 8.39 3.11
N LEU A 11 -19.32 9.36 3.74
CA LEU A 11 -19.92 10.65 4.09
C LEU A 11 -20.05 11.61 2.90
N LYS A 12 -19.34 11.34 1.80
CA LYS A 12 -19.32 12.16 0.57
C LYS A 12 -19.18 13.67 0.85
N ILE A 13 -18.18 14.03 1.66
CA ILE A 13 -17.97 15.42 2.07
C ILE A 13 -17.61 16.26 0.83
N GLY A 14 -18.48 17.22 0.48
CA GLY A 14 -18.31 18.10 -0.69
C GLY A 14 -17.39 19.30 -0.48
N ALA A 15 -16.64 19.36 0.62
CA ALA A 15 -15.77 20.48 0.92
C ALA A 15 -14.40 20.31 0.25
N SER A 16 -13.97 21.31 -0.51
CA SER A 16 -12.65 21.37 -1.15
C SER A 16 -11.94 22.69 -0.86
N ILE A 17 -10.61 22.64 -0.87
CA ILE A 17 -9.72 23.79 -0.80
C ILE A 17 -8.83 23.69 -2.03
N TRP A 18 -8.88 24.70 -2.93
CA TRP A 18 -8.06 24.71 -4.14
C TRP A 18 -8.21 23.43 -4.97
N GLU A 19 -9.47 23.03 -5.26
CA GLU A 19 -9.82 21.84 -6.05
C GLU A 19 -9.50 20.48 -5.35
N VAL A 20 -8.72 20.48 -4.28
CA VAL A 20 -8.42 19.29 -3.47
C VAL A 20 -9.45 19.11 -2.35
N GLY A 21 -9.97 17.91 -2.17
CA GLY A 21 -10.91 17.56 -1.11
C GLY A 21 -10.32 17.71 0.28
N VAL A 22 -11.10 18.20 1.25
CA VAL A 22 -10.70 18.27 2.66
C VAL A 22 -10.34 16.89 3.23
N SER A 23 -11.00 15.83 2.73
CA SER A 23 -10.67 14.43 3.04
C SER A 23 -9.23 14.05 2.67
N SER A 24 -8.74 14.55 1.54
CA SER A 24 -7.40 14.28 1.02
C SER A 24 -6.33 14.91 1.92
N PHE A 25 -6.56 16.16 2.36
CA PHE A 25 -5.72 16.80 3.37
C PHE A 25 -5.75 16.06 4.72
N ALA A 26 -6.91 15.53 5.12
CA ALA A 26 -7.01 14.73 6.34
C ALA A 26 -6.14 13.47 6.27
N PHE A 27 -6.07 12.77 5.13
CA PHE A 27 -5.16 11.63 4.98
C PHE A 27 -3.70 12.04 5.12
N LEU A 28 -3.29 13.12 4.46
CA LEU A 28 -1.92 13.60 4.55
C LEU A 28 -1.57 14.01 5.99
N MET A 29 -2.44 14.75 6.68
CA MET A 29 -2.21 15.12 8.08
C MET A 29 -2.13 13.90 8.99
N VAL A 30 -3.06 12.96 8.89
CA VAL A 30 -3.05 11.75 9.73
C VAL A 30 -1.79 10.93 9.47
N PHE A 31 -1.32 10.85 8.23
CA PHE A 31 -0.06 10.18 7.90
C PHE A 31 1.14 10.87 8.54
N ILE A 32 1.28 12.20 8.37
CA ILE A 32 2.39 12.98 8.93
C ILE A 32 2.41 12.89 10.46
N VAL A 33 1.26 13.10 11.10
CA VAL A 33 1.13 13.00 12.56
C VAL A 33 1.40 11.58 13.03
N GLY A 34 0.89 10.57 12.32
CA GLY A 34 1.15 9.16 12.63
C GLY A 34 2.63 8.81 12.57
N MET A 35 3.32 9.20 11.49
CA MET A 35 4.76 9.01 11.35
C MET A 35 5.55 9.75 12.41
N TRP A 36 5.16 10.98 12.73
CA TRP A 36 5.79 11.78 13.78
C TRP A 36 5.62 11.14 15.17
N LEU A 37 4.43 10.61 15.47
CA LEU A 37 4.17 9.88 16.71
C LEU A 37 5.05 8.64 16.80
N VAL A 38 5.08 7.81 15.75
CA VAL A 38 5.91 6.60 15.70
C VAL A 38 7.40 6.92 15.89
N TYR A 39 7.88 7.99 15.26
CA TYR A 39 9.26 8.45 15.43
C TYR A 39 9.56 8.86 16.88
N LYS A 40 8.62 9.54 17.54
CA LYS A 40 8.74 9.97 18.94
C LYS A 40 8.63 8.83 19.96
N THR A 41 7.85 7.79 19.67
CA THR A 41 7.68 6.63 20.56
C THR A 41 8.62 5.48 20.27
N LYS A 42 9.56 5.62 19.32
CA LYS A 42 10.63 4.65 19.10
C LYS A 42 11.38 4.46 20.43
N PRO A 43 11.33 3.26 21.06
CA PRO A 43 12.14 2.98 22.24
C PRO A 43 13.60 3.22 21.87
N GLY A 44 14.36 3.88 22.74
CA GLY A 44 15.77 4.16 22.47
C GLY A 44 16.49 2.88 22.08
N GLU A 45 16.96 2.80 20.83
CA GLU A 45 17.82 1.71 20.38
C GLU A 45 19.11 1.78 21.20
N SER A 46 19.44 0.68 21.88
CA SER A 46 20.84 0.29 22.03
C SER A 46 21.42 0.28 20.63
N GLU A 47 22.51 1.01 20.43
CA GLU A 47 23.28 1.11 19.19
C GLU A 47 23.46 -0.28 18.55
N GLU A 48 22.52 -0.73 17.72
CA GLU A 48 22.87 -1.63 16.64
C GLU A 48 23.80 -0.80 15.79
N SER A 49 25.03 -1.28 15.65
CA SER A 49 26.02 -0.69 14.78
C SER A 49 25.46 -0.69 13.38
N ASP A 50 24.73 0.38 13.03
CA ASP A 50 24.67 0.88 11.69
C ASP A 50 26.14 1.01 11.28
N GLU A 51 26.68 0.00 10.61
CA GLU A 51 27.74 0.25 9.63
C GLU A 51 27.10 1.23 8.66
N ALA A 52 27.18 2.52 9.01
CA ALA A 52 26.64 3.60 8.23
C ALA A 52 27.34 3.48 6.89
N ILE A 53 26.62 2.95 5.90
CA ILE A 53 27.09 2.95 4.53
C ILE A 53 27.26 4.42 4.22
N SER A 54 28.50 4.90 4.27
CA SER A 54 28.86 6.30 4.11
C SER A 54 28.79 6.64 2.63
N ILE A 55 27.57 6.57 2.08
CA ILE A 55 27.29 6.99 0.72
C ILE A 55 27.30 8.51 0.74
N SER A 56 28.19 9.13 -0.04
CA SER A 56 28.14 10.58 -0.20
C SER A 56 26.79 11.00 -0.79
N LEU A 57 26.29 12.18 -0.40
CA LEU A 57 25.00 12.70 -0.89
C LEU A 57 24.91 12.67 -2.43
N GLY A 58 26.01 12.99 -3.13
CA GLY A 58 26.06 12.92 -4.59
C GLY A 58 25.91 11.50 -5.14
N ARG A 59 26.51 10.50 -4.47
CA ARG A 59 26.36 9.09 -4.84
C ARG A 59 24.96 8.57 -4.52
N ALA A 60 24.33 9.04 -3.44
CA ALA A 60 22.96 8.72 -3.10
C ALA A 60 21.96 9.24 -4.16
N TRP A 61 22.10 10.50 -4.57
CA TRP A 61 21.30 11.07 -5.66
C TRP A 61 21.52 10.37 -6.99
N LEU A 62 22.76 10.00 -7.31
CA LEU A 62 23.07 9.26 -8.53
C LEU A 62 22.40 7.87 -8.53
N LEU A 63 22.51 7.13 -7.42
CA LEU A 63 21.86 5.84 -7.27
C LEU A 63 20.34 5.96 -7.33
N PHE A 64 19.77 6.95 -6.64
CA PHE A 64 18.34 7.25 -6.72
C PHE A 64 17.89 7.54 -8.16
N GLY A 65 18.63 8.38 -8.88
CA GLY A 65 18.35 8.69 -10.28
C GLY A 65 18.39 7.46 -11.18
N LEU A 66 19.41 6.60 -11.03
CA LEU A 66 19.52 5.35 -11.79
C LEU A 66 18.37 4.38 -11.48
N VAL A 67 18.04 4.19 -10.20
CA VAL A 67 16.94 3.31 -9.79
C VAL A 67 15.60 3.86 -10.29
N SER A 68 15.36 5.17 -10.12
CA SER A 68 14.13 5.82 -10.60
C SER A 68 13.97 5.71 -12.11
N ALA A 69 15.03 5.96 -12.89
CA ALA A 69 15.02 5.77 -14.33
C ALA A 69 14.74 4.31 -14.71
N GLY A 70 15.36 3.35 -14.01
CA GLY A 70 15.09 1.92 -14.16
C GLY A 70 13.61 1.59 -13.96
N VAL A 71 13.00 2.08 -12.88
CA VAL A 71 11.57 1.89 -12.59
C VAL A 71 10.67 2.45 -13.69
N VAL A 72 10.97 3.65 -14.20
CA VAL A 72 10.20 4.26 -15.31
C VAL A 72 10.29 3.42 -16.58
N ILE A 73 11.49 2.98 -16.96
CA ILE A 73 11.71 2.13 -18.14
C ILE A 73 11.01 0.78 -17.97
N SER A 74 11.12 0.16 -16.80
CA SER A 74 10.41 -1.09 -16.48
C SER A 74 8.91 -0.94 -16.58
N GLY A 75 8.34 0.20 -16.17
CA GLY A 75 6.92 0.50 -16.32
C GLY A 75 6.45 0.50 -17.78
N PHE A 76 7.25 1.05 -18.69
CA PHE A 76 6.96 1.01 -20.14
C PHE A 76 6.93 -0.42 -20.68
N PHE A 77 7.95 -1.23 -20.39
CA PHE A 77 8.00 -2.62 -20.84
C PHE A 77 6.91 -3.49 -20.23
N LEU A 78 6.50 -3.20 -18.98
CA LEU A 78 5.39 -3.86 -18.32
C LEU A 78 4.08 -3.62 -19.08
N ALA A 79 3.78 -2.36 -19.41
CA ALA A 79 2.57 -1.99 -20.15
C ALA A 79 2.56 -2.65 -21.55
N TRP A 80 3.69 -2.57 -22.27
CA TRP A 80 3.81 -3.20 -23.59
C TRP A 80 3.64 -4.72 -23.54
N SER A 81 4.21 -5.38 -22.53
CA SER A 81 4.03 -6.82 -22.34
C SER A 81 2.59 -7.19 -21.97
N ALA A 82 1.91 -6.35 -21.18
CA ALA A 82 0.51 -6.53 -20.82
C ALA A 82 -0.40 -6.48 -22.05
N ASP A 83 -0.17 -5.52 -22.96
CA ASP A 83 -0.89 -5.39 -24.23
C ASP A 83 -0.72 -6.62 -25.13
N GLU A 84 0.50 -7.12 -25.26
CA GLU A 84 0.80 -8.30 -26.08
C GLU A 84 0.13 -9.57 -25.51
N ILE A 85 0.21 -9.76 -24.19
CA ILE A 85 -0.45 -10.89 -23.50
C ILE A 85 -1.98 -10.77 -23.64
N ALA A 86 -2.54 -9.57 -23.54
CA ALA A 86 -3.97 -9.33 -23.74
C ALA A 86 -4.41 -9.72 -25.15
N GLY A 87 -3.63 -9.36 -26.17
CA GLY A 87 -3.87 -9.73 -27.57
C GLY A 87 -3.90 -11.25 -27.80
N ILE A 88 -3.06 -12.01 -27.09
CA ILE A 88 -2.98 -13.48 -27.21
C ILE A 88 -4.09 -14.17 -26.39
N THR A 89 -4.35 -13.69 -25.18
CA THR A 89 -5.26 -14.35 -24.22
C THR A 89 -6.73 -13.96 -24.37
N GLY A 90 -7.02 -12.84 -25.04
CA GLY A 90 -8.35 -12.26 -25.13
C GLY A 90 -8.84 -11.61 -23.82
N ILE A 91 -7.99 -11.52 -22.80
CA ILE A 91 -8.26 -10.76 -21.58
C ILE A 91 -8.08 -9.27 -21.89
N ALA A 92 -8.93 -8.40 -21.34
CA ALA A 92 -8.80 -6.96 -21.52
C ALA A 92 -7.42 -6.47 -21.02
N SER A 93 -6.74 -5.64 -21.83
CA SER A 93 -5.43 -5.08 -21.45
C SER A 93 -5.49 -4.30 -20.14
N SER A 94 -6.60 -3.59 -19.87
CA SER A 94 -6.82 -2.90 -18.60
C SER A 94 -6.76 -3.84 -17.39
N THR A 95 -7.39 -5.02 -17.46
CA THR A 95 -7.37 -6.02 -16.39
C THR A 95 -5.96 -6.56 -16.16
N LEU A 96 -5.25 -6.91 -17.24
CA LEU A 96 -3.86 -7.38 -17.18
C LEU A 96 -2.92 -6.30 -16.64
N GLY A 97 -3.09 -5.05 -17.08
CA GLY A 97 -2.34 -3.89 -16.62
C GLY A 97 -2.51 -3.66 -15.12
N ILE A 98 -3.74 -3.70 -14.60
CA ILE A 98 -4.01 -3.55 -13.16
C ILE A 98 -3.36 -4.70 -12.36
N LEU A 99 -3.48 -5.94 -12.81
CA LEU A 99 -2.88 -7.10 -12.13
C LEU A 99 -1.36 -7.01 -12.08
N LEU A 100 -0.72 -6.73 -13.22
CA LEU A 100 0.72 -6.61 -13.33
C LEU A 100 1.26 -5.42 -12.54
N LEU A 101 0.57 -4.27 -12.60
CA LEU A 101 0.90 -3.09 -11.80
C LEU A 101 0.83 -3.39 -10.30
N SER A 102 -0.20 -4.13 -9.85
CA SER A 102 -0.36 -4.52 -8.44
C SER A 102 0.80 -5.39 -7.96
N VAL A 103 1.28 -6.32 -8.79
CA VAL A 103 2.45 -7.17 -8.48
C VAL A 103 3.73 -6.33 -8.41
N VAL A 104 3.97 -5.49 -9.42
CA VAL A 104 5.19 -4.68 -9.51
C VAL A 104 5.27 -3.66 -8.38
N THR A 105 4.16 -3.03 -8.02
CA THR A 105 4.11 -2.06 -6.92
C THR A 105 4.27 -2.70 -5.55
N SER A 106 4.00 -4.00 -5.38
CA SER A 106 4.16 -4.72 -4.11
C SER A 106 5.50 -5.45 -3.99
N MET A 107 6.25 -5.59 -5.09
CA MET A 107 7.55 -6.26 -5.09
C MET A 107 8.60 -5.61 -4.16
N PRO A 108 8.75 -4.27 -4.14
CA PRO A 108 9.69 -3.60 -3.22
C PRO A 108 9.39 -3.89 -1.74
N GLU A 109 8.12 -3.92 -1.35
CA GLU A 109 7.65 -4.23 -0.01
C GLU A 109 7.96 -5.67 0.36
N VAL A 110 7.72 -6.61 -0.55
CA VAL A 110 8.08 -8.02 -0.34
C VAL A 110 9.61 -8.15 -0.18
N SER A 111 10.39 -7.49 -1.02
CA SER A 111 11.86 -7.52 -0.96
C SER A 111 12.38 -6.99 0.39
N SER A 112 11.92 -5.81 0.81
CA SER A 112 12.32 -5.20 2.08
C SER A 112 11.84 -5.99 3.30
N THR A 113 10.63 -6.55 3.27
CA THR A 113 10.10 -7.40 4.34
C THR A 113 10.90 -8.70 4.47
N VAL A 114 11.26 -9.34 3.35
CA VAL A 114 12.11 -10.54 3.34
C VAL A 114 13.51 -10.22 3.86
N ALA A 115 14.08 -9.07 3.49
CA ALA A 115 15.37 -8.63 4.02
C ALA A 115 15.31 -8.43 5.55
N ALA A 116 14.29 -7.74 6.05
CA ALA A 116 14.08 -7.54 7.49
C ALA A 116 13.91 -8.87 8.25
N ALA A 117 13.14 -9.81 7.68
CA ALA A 117 12.97 -11.14 8.25
C ALA A 117 14.30 -11.93 8.32
N ARG A 118 15.14 -11.83 7.28
CA ARG A 118 16.48 -12.45 7.25
C ARG A 118 17.43 -11.85 8.27
N MET A 119 17.28 -10.57 8.58
CA MET A 119 18.07 -9.87 9.59
C MET A 119 17.55 -10.12 11.03
N GLY A 120 16.44 -10.84 11.21
CA GLY A 120 15.78 -10.98 12.51
C GLY A 120 15.08 -9.69 12.98
N ALA A 121 15.05 -8.64 12.15
CA ALA A 121 14.45 -7.34 12.43
C ALA A 121 12.94 -7.37 12.15
N ALA A 122 12.21 -8.21 12.90
CA ALA A 122 10.76 -8.39 12.70
C ALA A 122 9.97 -7.07 12.88
N ASP A 123 10.39 -6.22 13.81
CA ASP A 123 9.73 -4.93 14.07
C ASP A 123 9.92 -3.95 12.90
N LEU A 124 11.07 -3.99 12.22
CA LEU A 124 11.32 -3.23 10.99
C LEU A 124 10.40 -3.70 9.85
N GLY A 125 10.25 -5.01 9.68
CA GLY A 125 9.35 -5.58 8.67
C GLY A 125 7.88 -5.23 8.92
N VAL A 126 7.42 -5.30 10.17
CA VAL A 126 6.05 -4.93 10.56
C VAL A 126 5.83 -3.42 10.38
N GLY A 127 6.78 -2.59 10.82
CA GLY A 127 6.72 -1.15 10.62
C GLY A 127 6.65 -0.75 9.15
N GLY A 128 7.46 -1.41 8.30
CA GLY A 128 7.44 -1.22 6.85
C GLY A 128 6.10 -1.61 6.21
N LEU A 129 5.54 -2.76 6.59
CA LEU A 129 4.26 -3.24 6.06
C LEU A 129 3.11 -2.26 6.35
N PHE A 130 2.90 -1.91 7.62
CA PHE A 130 1.81 -0.99 8.00
C PHE A 130 2.08 0.45 7.56
N GLY A 131 3.35 0.86 7.53
CA GLY A 131 3.79 2.16 7.01
C GLY A 131 3.44 2.31 5.52
N SER A 132 3.73 1.30 4.69
CA SER A 132 3.37 1.29 3.26
C SER A 132 1.85 1.34 3.07
N CYS A 133 1.06 0.58 3.84
CA CYS A 133 -0.40 0.70 3.79
C CYS A 133 -0.91 2.11 4.12
N GLY A 134 -0.28 2.79 5.08
CA GLY A 134 -0.57 4.19 5.40
C GLY A 134 -0.18 5.15 4.27
N PHE A 135 1.01 4.97 3.70
CA PHE A 135 1.52 5.78 2.59
C PHE A 135 0.65 5.62 1.33
N ASN A 136 0.22 4.41 1.01
CA ASN A 136 -0.66 4.15 -0.15
C ASN A 136 -1.99 4.91 -0.04
N ALA A 137 -2.52 5.13 1.17
CA ALA A 137 -3.71 5.95 1.34
C ALA A 137 -3.45 7.46 1.05
N THR A 138 -2.21 7.93 1.17
CA THR A 138 -1.84 9.31 0.78
C THR A 138 -1.76 9.50 -0.74
N ILE A 139 -1.72 8.42 -1.53
CA ILE A 139 -1.82 8.50 -2.99
C ILE A 139 -3.10 9.24 -3.40
N LEU A 140 -4.21 9.05 -2.67
CA LEU A 140 -5.44 9.81 -2.89
C LEU A 140 -5.23 11.32 -2.85
N PHE A 141 -4.39 11.82 -1.95
CA PHE A 141 -4.05 13.24 -1.89
C PHE A 141 -3.31 13.69 -3.14
N TYR A 142 -2.29 12.95 -3.56
CA TYR A 142 -1.54 13.28 -4.77
C TYR A 142 -2.42 13.18 -6.03
N SER A 143 -3.29 12.17 -6.11
CA SER A 143 -4.23 12.00 -7.23
C SER A 143 -5.24 13.15 -7.31
N ASP A 144 -5.75 13.63 -6.18
CA ASP A 144 -6.69 14.77 -6.12
C ASP A 144 -6.05 16.08 -6.65
N LEU A 145 -4.72 16.23 -6.59
CA LEU A 145 -4.03 17.40 -7.16
C LEU A 145 -4.12 17.46 -8.70
N PHE A 146 -4.27 16.31 -9.35
CA PHE A 146 -4.29 16.20 -10.80
C PHE A 146 -5.69 15.94 -11.36
N TYR A 147 -6.62 15.48 -10.52
CA TYR A 147 -8.00 15.21 -10.90
C TYR A 147 -8.82 16.51 -10.90
N ARG A 148 -9.50 16.82 -12.01
CA ARG A 148 -10.23 18.08 -12.21
C ARG A 148 -11.75 17.95 -12.23
N ASP A 149 -12.27 16.72 -12.23
CA ASP A 149 -13.71 16.47 -12.37
C ASP A 149 -14.43 16.39 -11.00
N GLY A 150 -13.85 16.99 -9.96
CA GLY A 150 -14.42 17.06 -8.61
C GLY A 150 -13.53 16.42 -7.55
N ILE A 151 -14.12 16.03 -6.41
CA ILE A 151 -13.39 15.40 -5.31
C ILE A 151 -13.32 13.89 -5.55
N LEU A 152 -12.10 13.35 -5.70
CA LEU A 152 -11.89 11.97 -6.15
C LEU A 152 -12.53 10.93 -5.21
N ILE A 153 -12.50 11.16 -3.90
CA ILE A 153 -13.11 10.23 -2.93
C ILE A 153 -14.64 10.13 -3.05
N ASN A 154 -15.29 11.17 -3.56
CA ASN A 154 -16.75 11.19 -3.72
C ASN A 154 -17.21 10.41 -4.95
N GLN A 155 -16.29 10.15 -5.88
CA GLN A 155 -16.47 9.33 -7.07
C GLN A 155 -16.18 7.84 -6.80
N ALA A 156 -15.99 7.44 -5.54
CA ALA A 156 -15.76 6.05 -5.18
C ALA A 156 -16.99 5.19 -5.51
N GLU A 157 -16.84 4.29 -6.47
CA GLU A 157 -17.79 3.23 -6.79
C GLU A 157 -17.82 2.11 -5.73
N PRO A 158 -18.87 1.26 -5.70
CA PRO A 158 -18.97 0.14 -4.77
C PRO A 158 -17.75 -0.78 -4.73
N ALA A 159 -17.09 -1.01 -5.88
CA ALA A 159 -15.87 -1.80 -5.98
C ALA A 159 -14.73 -1.24 -5.09
N HIS A 160 -14.59 0.08 -5.00
CA HIS A 160 -13.58 0.72 -4.16
C HIS A 160 -13.83 0.49 -2.66
N PHE A 161 -15.10 0.51 -2.24
CA PHE A 161 -15.47 0.23 -0.85
C PHE A 161 -15.22 -1.24 -0.49
N VAL A 162 -15.49 -2.17 -1.40
CA VAL A 162 -15.15 -3.59 -1.21
C VAL A 162 -13.64 -3.76 -1.10
N ALA A 163 -12.85 -3.19 -2.01
CA ALA A 163 -11.40 -3.28 -1.98
C ALA A 163 -10.82 -2.68 -0.69
N GLY A 164 -11.27 -1.48 -0.29
CA GLY A 164 -10.83 -0.85 0.96
C GLY A 164 -11.28 -1.62 2.21
N GLY A 165 -12.47 -2.20 2.20
CA GLY A 165 -12.99 -3.05 3.28
C GLY A 165 -12.18 -4.34 3.44
N SER A 166 -11.88 -5.03 2.34
CA SER A 166 -10.99 -6.19 2.32
C SER A 166 -9.59 -5.84 2.81
N ALA A 167 -9.02 -4.72 2.37
CA ALA A 167 -7.72 -4.25 2.87
C ALA A 167 -7.75 -3.99 4.38
N LEU A 168 -8.80 -3.35 4.91
CA LEU A 168 -8.97 -3.13 6.34
C LEU A 168 -9.05 -4.45 7.12
N ALA A 169 -9.84 -5.41 6.63
CA ALA A 169 -9.94 -6.73 7.24
C ALA A 169 -8.59 -7.46 7.27
N LEU A 170 -7.84 -7.44 6.16
CA LEU A 170 -6.50 -8.03 6.08
C LEU A 170 -5.53 -7.40 7.08
N MET A 171 -5.54 -6.07 7.21
CA MET A 171 -4.69 -5.37 8.19
C MET A 171 -5.06 -5.74 9.63
N VAL A 172 -6.35 -5.84 9.95
CA VAL A 172 -6.80 -6.23 11.29
C VAL A 172 -6.41 -7.67 11.61
N ILE A 173 -6.64 -8.61 10.70
CA ILE A 173 -6.24 -10.02 10.88
C ILE A 173 -4.72 -10.11 11.04
N SER A 174 -3.96 -9.41 10.20
CA SER A 174 -2.49 -9.35 10.29
C SER A 174 -2.03 -8.84 11.66
N LEU A 175 -2.61 -7.74 12.15
CA LEU A 175 -2.30 -7.18 13.47
C LEU A 175 -2.57 -8.19 14.59
N VAL A 176 -3.72 -8.86 14.56
CA VAL A 176 -4.09 -9.89 15.55
C VAL A 176 -3.09 -11.05 15.54
N LEU A 177 -2.68 -11.52 14.37
CA LEU A 177 -1.69 -12.60 14.25
C LEU A 177 -0.31 -12.18 14.76
N ILE A 178 0.12 -10.95 14.46
CA ILE A 178 1.41 -10.41 14.90
C ILE A 178 1.45 -10.22 16.42
N VAL A 179 0.43 -9.59 17.01
CA VAL A 179 0.34 -9.35 18.46
C VAL A 179 0.13 -10.66 19.22
N GLY A 180 -0.69 -11.55 18.67
CA GLY A 180 -0.99 -12.86 19.26
C GLY A 180 0.10 -13.91 19.04
N ARG A 181 1.19 -13.62 18.32
CA ARG A 181 2.17 -14.62 17.86
C ARG A 181 2.73 -15.54 18.96
N ILE A 182 2.86 -15.02 20.20
CA ILE A 182 3.42 -15.75 21.35
C ILE A 182 2.34 -16.60 22.07
N ARG A 183 1.05 -16.31 21.83
CA ARG A 183 -0.11 -16.92 22.50
C ARG A 183 -0.90 -17.87 21.60
N ILE A 184 -0.70 -17.80 20.29
CA ILE A 184 -1.49 -18.51 19.28
C ILE A 184 -0.82 -19.84 18.93
N ASN A 185 -1.59 -20.92 18.98
CA ASN A 185 -1.14 -22.24 18.54
C ASN A 185 -0.85 -22.24 17.02
N PRO A 186 0.12 -23.02 16.53
CA PRO A 186 0.48 -23.05 15.10
C PRO A 186 -0.70 -23.30 14.16
N SER A 187 -1.64 -24.18 14.53
CA SER A 187 -2.84 -24.47 13.75
C SER A 187 -3.76 -23.26 13.59
N LEU A 188 -3.88 -22.43 14.63
CA LEU A 188 -4.71 -21.23 14.61
C LEU A 188 -4.02 -20.10 13.83
N CYS A 189 -2.68 -20.03 13.86
CA CYS A 189 -1.90 -19.16 12.98
C CYS A 189 -2.11 -19.54 11.50
N MET A 190 -2.04 -20.83 11.17
CA MET A 190 -2.30 -21.33 9.82
C MET A 190 -3.74 -21.02 9.37
N ALA A 191 -4.72 -21.22 10.25
CA ALA A 191 -6.11 -20.87 9.96
C ALA A 191 -6.28 -19.36 9.71
N GLY A 192 -5.60 -18.51 10.47
CA GLY A 192 -5.58 -17.06 10.25
C GLY A 192 -4.95 -16.67 8.92
N LEU A 193 -3.83 -17.28 8.53
CA LEU A 193 -3.21 -17.06 7.23
C LEU A 193 -4.12 -17.53 6.08
N ALA A 194 -4.76 -18.69 6.22
CA ALA A 194 -5.74 -19.18 5.24
C ALA A 194 -6.95 -18.23 5.13
N LEU A 195 -7.41 -17.68 6.26
CA LEU A 195 -8.47 -16.67 6.28
C LEU A 195 -8.04 -15.40 5.54
N MET A 196 -6.80 -14.94 5.70
CA MET A 196 -6.29 -13.79 4.93
C MET A 196 -6.33 -14.05 3.43
N VAL A 197 -5.88 -15.23 2.97
CA VAL A 197 -5.99 -15.60 1.55
C VAL A 197 -7.44 -15.61 1.10
N GLY A 198 -8.35 -16.17 1.91
CA GLY A 198 -9.78 -16.19 1.63
C GLY A 198 -10.37 -14.78 1.49
N VAL A 199 -10.08 -13.87 2.43
CA VAL A 199 -10.53 -12.47 2.39
C VAL A 199 -9.98 -11.72 1.18
N TYR A 200 -8.71 -11.95 0.81
CA TYR A 200 -8.12 -11.35 -0.38
C TYR A 200 -8.81 -11.83 -1.66
N VAL A 201 -8.95 -13.16 -1.83
CA VAL A 201 -9.55 -13.76 -3.04
C VAL A 201 -11.02 -13.36 -3.16
N THR A 202 -11.80 -13.49 -2.09
CA THR A 202 -13.22 -13.10 -2.09
C THR A 202 -13.38 -11.61 -2.33
N GLY A 203 -12.59 -10.77 -1.66
CA GLY A 203 -12.57 -9.33 -1.89
C GLY A 203 -12.28 -8.95 -3.33
N ALA A 204 -11.27 -9.59 -3.95
CA ALA A 204 -10.92 -9.38 -5.35
C ALA A 204 -12.05 -9.80 -6.30
N ILE A 205 -12.67 -10.97 -6.08
CA ILE A 205 -13.79 -11.44 -6.90
C ILE A 205 -14.99 -10.50 -6.79
N PHE A 206 -15.36 -10.09 -5.58
CA PHE A 206 -16.47 -9.17 -5.36
C PHE A 206 -16.19 -7.79 -5.97
N ALA A 207 -14.98 -7.25 -5.78
CA ALA A 207 -14.59 -5.98 -6.39
C ALA A 207 -14.64 -6.07 -7.93
N ALA A 208 -14.14 -7.16 -8.53
CA ALA A 208 -14.18 -7.38 -9.97
C ALA A 208 -15.61 -7.56 -10.51
N SER A 209 -16.53 -8.11 -9.71
CA SER A 209 -17.95 -8.23 -10.11
C SER A 209 -18.74 -6.93 -10.03
N LEU A 210 -18.21 -5.93 -9.33
CA LEU A 210 -18.87 -4.64 -9.07
C LEU A 210 -18.23 -3.47 -9.83
N GLY A 211 -17.02 -3.64 -10.36
CA GLY A 211 -16.37 -2.66 -11.24
C GLY A 211 -16.89 -2.85 -12.66
N GLU A 212 -17.46 -1.80 -13.24
CA GLU A 212 -17.82 -1.73 -14.66
C GLU A 212 -16.60 -1.47 -15.56
#